data_AF-A0A0X8GL32-F1
#
_entry.id   AF-A0A0X8GL32-F1
#
_cell.length_a   1.000
_cell.length_b   1.000
_cell.length_c   1.000
_cell.angle_alpha   90.00
_cell.angle_beta   90.00
_cell.angle_gamma   90.00
#
_symmetry.space_group_name_H-M   'P 1'
#
loop_
_entity.id
_entity.type
_entity.pdbx_description
1 polymer ?
#
loop_
_entity_poly.entity_id
_entity_poly.type
_entity_poly.pdbx_seq_one_letter_code
_entity_poly.pdbx_strand_id
1 'polypeptide(L)'
;MNVVSIDELKIVGVFDHGIPNMERVVLQANESIDLGNYGLIIGIRGHEGQAFPLRDNFLWFGNGWLNKGDWLFVYTAPGTSKTTDLPNQKEKLYSVHWGKDQTLFQHKELIPLLIRMDAIQVPIGINALPPPV
;
A
#
# COMPACT_ATOMS: atom_id res chain seq x y z
N MET A 1 13.71 5.13 10.82
CA MET A 1 13.40 3.70 10.58
C MET A 1 14.33 3.22 9.48
N ASN A 2 15.06 2.12 9.67
CA ASN A 2 15.87 1.54 8.59
C ASN A 2 14.93 0.91 7.57
N VAL A 3 15.06 1.30 6.30
CA VAL A 3 14.27 0.73 5.20
C VAL A 3 14.84 -0.64 4.87
N VAL A 4 14.09 -1.69 5.18
CA VAL A 4 14.39 -3.07 4.77
C VAL A 4 13.76 -3.31 3.40
N SER A 5 14.43 -4.03 2.51
CA SER A 5 13.86 -4.38 1.20
C SER A 5 12.73 -5.39 1.39
N ILE A 6 11.59 -5.13 0.73
CA ILE A 6 10.52 -6.09 0.53
C ILE A 6 10.66 -6.54 -0.92
N ASP A 7 11.29 -7.70 -1.13
CA ASP A 7 11.65 -8.14 -2.46
C ASP A 7 10.47 -8.81 -3.19
N GLU A 8 9.48 -9.32 -2.46
CA GLU A 8 8.33 -10.04 -3.02
C GLU A 8 7.31 -9.12 -3.71
N LEU A 9 7.15 -7.89 -3.21
CA LEU A 9 6.27 -6.86 -3.76
C LEU A 9 7.02 -5.54 -3.82
N LYS A 10 7.19 -5.02 -5.03
CA LYS A 10 8.01 -3.82 -5.27
C LYS A 10 7.16 -2.63 -5.67
N ILE A 11 7.40 -1.48 -5.05
CA ILE A 11 6.93 -0.19 -5.58
C ILE A 11 7.74 0.14 -6.83
N VAL A 12 7.05 0.25 -7.96
CA VAL A 12 7.62 0.70 -9.24
C VAL A 12 7.71 2.21 -9.26
N GLY A 13 6.68 2.90 -8.76
CA GLY A 13 6.67 4.35 -8.64
C GLY A 13 5.27 4.91 -8.39
N VAL A 14 5.20 6.24 -8.33
CA VAL A 14 3.95 6.99 -8.38
C VAL A 14 3.79 7.53 -9.80
N PHE A 15 2.60 7.41 -10.35
CA PHE A 15 2.25 7.84 -11.70
C PHE A 15 1.09 8.82 -11.65
N ASP A 16 1.03 9.72 -12.65
CA ASP A 16 -0.01 10.74 -12.77
C ASP A 16 -0.12 11.65 -11.53
N HIS A 17 1.04 12.05 -10.99
CA HIS A 17 1.18 12.89 -9.80
C HIS A 17 0.27 14.11 -9.83
N GLY A 18 -0.52 14.29 -8.77
CA GLY A 18 -1.38 15.46 -8.62
C GLY A 18 -2.59 15.50 -9.57
N ILE A 19 -2.75 14.54 -10.50
CA ILE A 19 -3.89 14.48 -11.42
C ILE A 19 -5.06 13.77 -10.72
N PRO A 20 -6.20 14.47 -10.48
CA PRO A 20 -7.36 13.88 -9.80
C PRO A 20 -7.85 12.61 -10.50
N ASN A 21 -8.21 11.60 -9.71
CA ASN A 21 -8.71 10.28 -10.15
C ASN A 21 -7.71 9.42 -10.96
N MET A 22 -6.55 9.95 -11.35
CA MET A 22 -5.55 9.23 -12.14
C MET A 22 -4.29 8.89 -11.34
N GLU A 23 -3.96 9.70 -10.33
CA GLU A 23 -2.81 9.48 -9.47
C GLU A 23 -2.87 8.10 -8.81
N ARG A 24 -1.79 7.33 -8.99
CA ARG A 24 -1.70 5.96 -8.47
C ARG A 24 -0.27 5.59 -8.07
N VAL A 25 -0.17 4.74 -7.06
CA VAL A 25 1.05 3.99 -6.76
C VAL A 25 1.00 2.69 -7.55
N VAL A 26 2.04 2.40 -8.30
CA VAL A 26 2.16 1.18 -9.09
C VAL A 26 3.13 0.22 -8.40
N LEU A 27 2.68 -1.00 -8.17
CA LEU A 27 3.46 -2.09 -7.62
C LEU A 27 3.45 -3.30 -8.55
N GLN A 28 4.51 -4.10 -8.46
CA GLN A 28 4.64 -5.36 -9.18
C GLN A 28 5.01 -6.49 -8.22
N ALA A 29 4.31 -7.62 -8.34
CA ALA A 29 4.60 -8.83 -7.59
C ALA A 29 5.78 -9.57 -8.23
N ASN A 30 6.88 -9.73 -7.49
CA ASN A 30 8.02 -10.52 -7.92
C ASN A 30 7.88 -12.00 -7.52
N GLU A 31 6.98 -12.27 -6.57
CA GLU A 31 6.60 -13.60 -6.10
C GLU A 31 5.08 -13.69 -5.91
N SER A 32 4.55 -14.91 -5.77
CA SER A 32 3.14 -15.09 -5.45
C SER A 32 2.90 -14.83 -3.96
N ILE A 33 1.98 -13.92 -3.65
CA ILE A 33 1.78 -13.38 -2.29
C ILE A 33 0.30 -13.23 -1.93
N ASP A 34 0.02 -13.27 -0.63
CA ASP A 34 -1.26 -12.85 -0.06
C ASP A 34 -1.25 -11.33 0.19
N LEU A 35 -2.13 -10.60 -0.49
CA LEU A 35 -2.29 -9.15 -0.34
C LEU A 35 -2.76 -8.73 1.05
N GLY A 36 -3.41 -9.63 1.78
CA GLY A 36 -3.87 -9.37 3.15
C GLY A 36 -2.72 -9.00 4.09
N ASN A 37 -1.49 -9.40 3.76
CA ASN A 37 -0.31 -9.13 4.55
C ASN A 37 0.36 -7.78 4.20
N TYR A 38 -0.20 -6.99 3.29
CA TYR A 38 0.44 -5.77 2.79
C TYR A 38 -0.47 -4.54 2.86
N GLY A 39 0.16 -3.38 2.93
CA GLY A 39 -0.50 -2.09 2.84
C GLY A 39 0.46 -0.94 2.54
N LEU A 40 -0.10 0.22 2.23
CA LEU A 40 0.68 1.45 2.02
C LEU A 40 0.49 2.43 3.16
N ILE A 41 1.56 3.13 3.50
CA ILE A 41 1.53 4.37 4.28
C ILE A 41 2.12 5.50 3.46
N ILE A 42 1.64 6.73 3.66
CA ILE A 42 2.33 7.93 3.16
C ILE A 42 3.45 8.29 4.13
N GLY A 43 4.65 8.48 3.62
CA GLY A 43 5.77 8.98 4.41
C GLY A 43 6.34 10.28 3.85
N ILE A 44 7.08 10.98 4.71
CA ILE A 44 8.00 12.05 4.30
C ILE A 44 9.38 11.44 4.14
N ARG A 45 9.99 11.66 2.97
CA ARG A 45 11.38 11.30 2.70
C ARG A 45 12.32 12.13 3.58
N GLY A 46 13.15 11.46 4.37
CA GLY A 46 14.25 12.07 5.10
C GLY A 46 15.57 12.05 4.32
N HIS A 47 16.65 12.44 4.98
CA HIS A 47 18.00 12.27 4.44
C HIS A 47 18.45 10.80 4.51
N GLU A 48 19.38 10.41 3.63
CA GLU A 48 20.08 9.11 3.69
C GLU A 48 19.17 7.87 3.74
N GLY A 49 18.13 7.84 2.91
CA GLY A 49 17.25 6.67 2.79
C GLY A 49 16.28 6.48 3.96
N GLN A 50 16.18 7.45 4.86
CA GLN A 50 15.17 7.45 5.92
C GLN A 50 13.81 7.89 5.38
N ALA A 51 12.76 7.37 5.99
CA ALA A 51 11.40 7.87 5.79
C ALA A 51 10.64 7.90 7.12
N PHE A 52 9.76 8.88 7.25
CA PHE A 52 8.93 9.08 8.43
C PHE A 52 7.46 8.89 8.04
N PRO A 53 6.76 7.88 8.57
CA PRO A 53 5.36 7.65 8.25
C PRO A 53 4.49 8.80 8.79
N LEU A 54 3.56 9.26 7.96
CA LEU A 54 2.50 10.17 8.38
C LEU A 54 1.40 9.37 9.08
N ARG A 55 0.91 9.90 10.21
CA ARG A 55 -0.19 9.32 10.97
C ARG A 55 -1.47 9.31 10.13
N ASP A 56 -2.36 8.37 10.42
CA ASP A 56 -3.71 8.27 9.85
C ASP A 56 -3.77 8.18 8.31
N ASN A 57 -2.68 7.69 7.71
CA ASN A 57 -2.54 7.54 6.27
C ASN A 57 -2.12 6.11 5.90
N PHE A 58 -2.78 5.12 6.50
CA PHE A 58 -2.61 3.71 6.14
C PHE A 58 -3.73 3.24 5.21
N LEU A 59 -3.37 2.49 4.18
CA LEU A 59 -4.27 1.68 3.36
C LEU A 59 -3.87 0.23 3.49
N TRP A 60 -4.75 -0.58 4.07
CA TRP A 60 -4.70 -2.02 3.91
C TRP A 60 -5.22 -2.40 2.52
N PHE A 61 -4.51 -3.28 1.80
CA PHE A 61 -4.94 -3.70 0.47
C PHE A 61 -6.18 -4.59 0.46
N GLY A 62 -6.54 -5.16 1.61
CA GLY A 62 -7.60 -6.14 1.71
C GLY A 62 -7.13 -7.54 1.35
N ASN A 63 -8.08 -8.47 1.31
CA ASN A 63 -7.79 -9.87 0.99
C ASN A 63 -7.61 -10.05 -0.53
N GLY A 64 -6.65 -10.88 -0.92
CA GLY A 64 -6.46 -11.21 -2.32
C GLY A 64 -5.15 -11.96 -2.54
N TRP A 65 -5.00 -12.54 -3.72
CA TRP A 65 -3.78 -13.25 -4.10
C TRP A 65 -3.19 -12.64 -5.36
N LEU A 66 -1.93 -12.24 -5.32
CA LEU A 66 -1.17 -11.88 -6.52
C LEU A 66 -0.29 -13.06 -6.92
N ASN A 67 -0.23 -13.34 -8.22
CA ASN A 67 0.78 -14.23 -8.76
C ASN A 67 2.02 -13.41 -9.15
N LYS A 68 3.17 -14.09 -9.22
CA LYS A 68 4.39 -13.49 -9.78
C LYS A 68 4.10 -12.89 -11.17
N GLY A 69 4.48 -11.62 -11.34
CA GLY A 69 4.29 -10.84 -12.55
C GLY A 69 3.02 -9.98 -12.55
N ASP A 70 2.05 -10.25 -11.66
CA ASP A 70 0.84 -9.45 -11.55
C ASP A 70 1.16 -8.01 -11.09
N TRP A 71 0.30 -7.09 -11.51
CA TRP A 71 0.39 -5.67 -11.21
C TRP A 71 -0.68 -5.25 -10.21
N LEU A 72 -0.30 -4.37 -9.29
CA LEU A 72 -1.22 -3.72 -8.36
C LEU A 72 -1.15 -2.21 -8.55
N PHE A 73 -2.26 -1.62 -8.97
CA PHE A 73 -2.45 -0.17 -9.06
C PHE A 73 -3.27 0.28 -7.86
N VAL A 74 -2.68 1.12 -7.03
CA VAL A 74 -3.36 1.77 -5.91
C VAL A 74 -3.68 3.20 -6.29
N TYR A 75 -4.91 3.44 -6.72
CA TYR A 75 -5.41 4.79 -7.01
C TYR A 75 -5.64 5.54 -5.70
N THR A 76 -5.26 6.81 -5.65
CA THR A 76 -5.44 7.62 -4.43
C THR A 76 -6.91 8.03 -4.23
N ALA A 77 -7.64 8.24 -5.32
CA ALA A 77 -9.06 8.60 -5.31
C ALA A 77 -9.99 7.43 -4.89
N PRO A 78 -11.26 7.73 -4.53
CA PRO A 78 -12.28 6.70 -4.29
C PRO A 78 -12.58 5.88 -5.54
N GLY A 79 -13.12 4.68 -5.32
CA GLY A 79 -13.53 3.77 -6.38
C GLY A 79 -13.72 2.36 -5.86
N THR A 80 -13.93 1.44 -6.78
CA THR A 80 -14.19 0.03 -6.47
C THR A 80 -13.04 -0.81 -6.98
N SER A 81 -12.53 -1.70 -6.13
CA SER A 81 -11.47 -2.61 -6.52
C SER A 81 -11.89 -3.48 -7.69
N LYS A 82 -10.98 -3.70 -8.64
CA LYS A 82 -11.25 -4.45 -9.87
C LYS A 82 -10.03 -5.26 -10.28
N THR A 83 -10.25 -6.46 -10.80
CA THR A 83 -9.22 -7.22 -11.51
C THR A 83 -9.48 -7.17 -13.00
N THR A 84 -8.42 -6.96 -13.78
CA THR A 84 -8.45 -6.90 -15.25
C THR A 84 -7.37 -7.82 -15.79
N ASP A 85 -7.71 -8.70 -16.73
CA ASP A 85 -6.70 -9.47 -17.46
C ASP A 85 -5.94 -8.55 -18.42
N LEU A 86 -4.60 -8.65 -18.42
CA LEU A 86 -3.79 -7.88 -19.35
C LEU A 86 -3.79 -8.51 -20.75
N PRO A 87 -3.45 -7.74 -21.81
CA PRO A 87 -3.46 -8.26 -23.19
C PRO A 87 -2.58 -9.49 -23.43
N ASN A 88 -1.56 -9.70 -22.59
CA ASN A 88 -0.69 -10.86 -22.66
C ASN A 88 -1.32 -12.15 -22.10
N GLN A 89 -2.50 -12.05 -21.46
CA GLN A 89 -3.27 -13.13 -20.81
C GLN A 89 -2.52 -13.94 -19.74
N LYS A 90 -1.32 -13.50 -19.34
CA LYS A 90 -0.50 -14.17 -18.33
C LYS A 90 -0.52 -13.43 -17.00
N GLU A 91 -0.60 -12.11 -17.09
CA GLU A 91 -0.54 -11.21 -15.96
C GLU A 91 -1.90 -10.55 -15.76
N LYS A 92 -2.22 -10.25 -14.52
CA LYS A 92 -3.42 -9.52 -14.14
C LYS A 92 -3.06 -8.17 -13.54
N LEU A 93 -3.95 -7.21 -13.75
CA LEU A 93 -3.94 -5.92 -13.10
C LEU A 93 -5.02 -5.89 -12.03
N TYR A 94 -4.61 -5.70 -10.78
CA TYR A 94 -5.48 -5.42 -9.66
C TYR A 94 -5.49 -3.93 -9.41
N SER A 95 -6.67 -3.34 -9.40
CA SER A 95 -6.89 -1.95 -9.01
C SER A 95 -7.50 -1.90 -7.62
N VAL A 96 -6.89 -1.11 -6.73
CA VAL A 96 -7.36 -0.81 -5.38
C VAL A 96 -7.46 0.71 -5.25
N HIS A 97 -8.41 1.19 -4.44
CA HIS A 97 -8.70 2.61 -4.27
C HIS A 97 -8.51 3.02 -2.82
N TRP A 98 -7.70 4.05 -2.56
CA TRP A 98 -7.40 4.55 -1.22
C TRP A 98 -8.57 5.36 -0.63
N GLY A 99 -9.43 5.93 -1.49
CA GLY A 99 -10.61 6.66 -1.00
C GLY A 99 -10.32 8.06 -0.50
N LYS A 100 -9.26 8.72 -0.97
CA LYS A 100 -8.92 10.08 -0.58
C LYS A 100 -9.60 11.09 -1.52
N ASP A 101 -10.17 12.14 -0.94
CA ASP A 101 -10.83 13.22 -1.71
C ASP A 101 -9.85 14.11 -2.49
N GLN A 102 -8.55 13.97 -2.23
CA GLN A 102 -7.48 14.75 -2.84
C GLN A 102 -6.31 13.83 -3.21
N THR A 103 -5.53 14.26 -4.19
CA THR A 103 -4.26 13.62 -4.55
C THR A 103 -3.24 13.78 -3.41
N LEU A 104 -2.38 12.78 -3.26
CA LEU A 104 -1.51 12.61 -2.10
C LEU A 104 -0.05 13.00 -2.40
N PHE A 105 0.42 12.87 -3.64
CA PHE A 105 1.85 12.95 -3.98
C PHE A 105 2.19 14.19 -4.81
N GLN A 106 1.61 15.34 -4.44
CA GLN A 106 1.87 16.64 -5.08
C GLN A 106 3.25 17.21 -4.72
N HIS A 107 3.75 16.88 -3.52
CA HIS A 107 5.04 17.30 -3.02
C HIS A 107 6.07 16.19 -3.18
N LYS A 108 7.29 16.52 -3.64
CA LYS A 108 8.34 15.53 -3.92
C LYS A 108 8.86 14.83 -2.67
N GLU A 109 8.67 15.42 -1.49
CA GLU A 109 9.04 14.80 -0.22
C GLU A 109 8.05 13.71 0.20
N LEU A 110 6.81 13.73 -0.30
CA LEU A 110 5.81 12.72 0.00
C LEU A 110 6.05 11.47 -0.85
N ILE A 111 6.19 10.33 -0.18
CA ILE A 111 6.51 9.05 -0.81
C ILE A 111 5.59 7.94 -0.28
N PRO A 112 5.22 6.96 -1.12
CA PRO A 112 4.57 5.75 -0.64
C PRO A 112 5.60 4.87 0.08
N LEU A 113 5.20 4.31 1.22
CA LEU A 113 5.94 3.31 1.99
C LEU A 113 5.14 2.02 1.97
N LEU A 114 5.76 0.94 1.50
CA LEU A 114 5.17 -0.40 1.56
C LEU A 114 5.44 -1.03 2.92
N ILE A 115 4.41 -1.60 3.51
CA ILE A 115 4.48 -2.33 4.77
C ILE A 115 4.06 -3.77 4.53
N ARG A 116 4.86 -4.69 5.06
CA ARG A 116 4.49 -6.10 5.23
C ARG A 116 4.16 -6.33 6.70
N MET A 117 2.96 -6.81 6.96
CA MET A 117 2.47 -7.19 8.28
C MET A 117 2.73 -8.68 8.48
N ASP A 118 3.27 -9.03 9.64
CA ASP A 118 3.63 -10.42 9.97
C ASP A 118 2.54 -11.10 10.83
N ALA A 119 1.99 -10.36 11.79
CA ALA A 119 0.96 -10.86 12.67
C ALA A 119 -0.06 -9.77 13.03
N ILE A 120 -1.31 -10.19 13.21
CA ILE A 120 -2.40 -9.37 13.74
C ILE A 120 -2.90 -10.06 15.02
N GLN A 121 -2.92 -9.32 16.12
CA GLN A 121 -3.56 -9.77 17.36
C GLN A 121 -4.94 -9.13 17.49
N VAL A 122 -5.95 -9.96 17.70
CA VAL A 122 -7.31 -9.53 17.99
C VAL A 122 -7.56 -9.77 19.49
N PRO A 123 -8.20 -8.84 20.22
CA PRO A 123 -8.55 -9.05 21.62
C PRO A 123 -9.51 -10.24 21.77
N ILE A 124 -9.19 -11.17 22.66
CA ILE A 124 -10.03 -12.31 23.02
C ILE A 124 -10.50 -12.05 24.47
N GLY A 125 -11.62 -11.36 24.63
CA GLY A 125 -12.24 -11.08 25.93
C GLY A 125 -12.13 -9.64 26.44
N ILE A 126 -12.91 -9.34 27.49
CA ILE A 126 -12.88 -8.07 28.23
C ILE A 126 -11.80 -8.14 29.32
N ASN A 127 -10.63 -7.57 29.03
CA ASN A 127 -9.61 -7.37 30.06
C ASN A 127 -9.98 -6.14 30.89
N ALA A 128 -10.14 -6.30 32.20
CA ALA A 128 -10.24 -5.16 33.11
C ALA A 128 -8.87 -4.46 33.17
N LEU A 129 -8.87 -3.13 33.05
CA LEU A 129 -7.67 -2.34 33.28
C LEU A 129 -7.23 -2.51 34.75
N PRO A 130 -5.93 -2.72 35.04
CA PRO A 130 -5.47 -2.60 36.41
C PRO A 130 -5.77 -1.18 36.94
N PRO A 131 -6.12 -1.04 38.23
CA PRO A 131 -6.42 0.27 38.80
C PRO A 131 -5.19 1.19 38.69
N PRO A 132 -5.37 2.51 38.48
CA PRO A 132 -4.27 3.46 38.52
C PRO A 132 -3.62 3.45 39.91
N VAL A 133 -2.28 3.55 39.94
CA VAL A 133 -1.47 3.69 41.16
C VAL A 133 -1.42 5.15 41.59
#